data_AF-A0A4Z1ARU4-F1
#
_entry.id   AF-A0A4Z1ARU4-F1
#
_cell.length_a   1.000
_cell.length_b   1.000
_cell.length_c   1.000
_cell.angle_alpha   90.00
_cell.angle_beta   90.00
_cell.angle_gamma   90.00
#
_symmetry.space_group_name_H-M   'P 1'
#
loop_
_entity.id
_entity.type
_entity.pdbx_description
1 polymer ?
#
loop_
_entity_poly.entity_id
_entity_poly.type
_entity_poly.pdbx_seq_one_letter_code
_entity_poly.pdbx_strand_id
1 'polypeptide(L)'
;MSNYSVLSWLLIALTEFDKKDDPIAPLLKLFDLSVGALENIPHSETNEKGYRLRFNLEHQHYLMSEGFETKLDGAIEESVIWVKSLMERYP
;
A
#
# COMPACT_ATOMS: atom_id res chain seq x y z
N MET A 1 15.96 3.47 9.87
CA MET A 1 14.78 4.35 9.67
C MET A 1 13.69 3.81 10.59
N SER A 2 12.92 4.63 11.30
CA SER A 2 11.88 4.08 12.20
C SER A 2 10.70 3.53 11.39
N ASN A 3 10.00 2.53 11.94
CA ASN A 3 8.75 2.02 11.36
C ASN A 3 7.76 3.16 11.08
N TYR A 4 7.63 4.10 12.01
CA TYR A 4 6.78 5.27 11.82
C TYR A 4 7.15 6.09 10.59
N SER A 5 8.45 6.35 10.36
CA SER A 5 8.89 7.06 9.16
C SER A 5 8.57 6.27 7.90
N VAL A 6 8.86 4.96 7.88
CA VAL A 6 8.56 4.10 6.73
C VAL A 6 7.05 4.10 6.40
N LEU A 7 6.21 3.90 7.42
CA LEU A 7 4.76 3.88 7.28
C LEU A 7 4.21 5.25 6.87
N SER A 8 4.78 6.34 7.36
CA SER A 8 4.39 7.70 6.98
C SER A 8 4.66 7.96 5.49
N TRP A 9 5.80 7.51 4.98
CA TRP A 9 6.15 7.65 3.56
C TRP A 9 5.21 6.82 2.68
N LEU A 10 4.90 5.60 3.08
CA LEU A 10 3.92 4.77 2.38
C LEU A 10 2.51 5.39 2.42
N LEU A 11 2.11 5.94 3.57
CA LEU A 11 0.82 6.59 3.74
C LEU A 11 0.68 7.78 2.79
N ILE A 12 1.68 8.66 2.74
CA ILE A 12 1.69 9.83 1.85
C ILE A 12 1.54 9.38 0.40
N ALA A 13 2.36 8.42 -0.03
CA ALA A 13 2.30 7.93 -1.41
C ALA A 13 0.95 7.30 -1.78
N LEU A 14 0.31 6.57 -0.86
CA LEU A 14 -1.04 6.04 -1.07
C LEU A 14 -2.09 7.14 -1.16
N THR A 15 -1.98 8.20 -0.36
CA THR A 15 -2.95 9.30 -0.32
C THR A 15 -2.79 10.30 -1.46
N GLU A 16 -1.59 10.45 -1.99
CA GLU A 16 -1.27 11.38 -3.07
C GLU A 16 -1.34 10.73 -4.45
N PHE A 17 -1.46 9.41 -4.53
CA PHE A 17 -1.52 8.68 -5.80
C PHE A 17 -2.73 9.09 -6.65
N ASP A 18 -2.46 9.74 -7.77
CA ASP A 18 -3.47 10.03 -8.78
C ASP A 18 -3.55 8.87 -9.78
N LYS A 19 -4.53 8.00 -9.61
CA LYS A 19 -4.75 6.85 -10.50
C LYS A 19 -4.89 7.20 -11.99
N LYS A 20 -5.20 8.45 -12.37
CA LYS A 20 -5.32 8.84 -13.78
C LYS A 20 -3.98 9.16 -14.42
N ASP A 21 -3.10 9.79 -13.65
CA ASP A 21 -1.88 10.41 -14.16
C ASP A 21 -0.61 9.72 -13.66
N ASP A 22 -0.67 9.03 -12.52
CA ASP A 22 0.47 8.35 -11.91
C ASP A 22 0.58 6.89 -12.37
N PRO A 23 1.79 6.44 -12.77
CA PRO A 23 2.03 5.03 -12.96
C PRO A 23 1.96 4.28 -11.63
N ILE A 24 1.35 3.10 -11.60
CA ILE A 24 1.25 2.28 -10.37
C ILE A 24 2.60 1.68 -9.93
N ALA A 25 3.54 1.48 -10.86
CA ALA A 25 4.77 0.74 -10.57
C ALA A 25 5.66 1.38 -9.47
N PRO A 26 5.88 2.70 -9.44
CA PRO A 26 6.54 3.36 -8.31
C PRO A 26 5.83 3.15 -6.97
N LEU A 27 4.49 3.20 -6.93
CA LEU A 27 3.72 2.97 -5.71
C LEU A 27 3.91 1.54 -5.20
N LEU A 28 3.80 0.53 -6.08
CA LEU A 28 4.00 -0.88 -5.71
C LEU A 28 5.43 -1.12 -5.21
N LYS A 29 6.42 -0.53 -5.88
CA LYS A 29 7.82 -0.62 -5.44
C LYS A 29 8.03 0.00 -4.06
N LEU A 30 7.46 1.17 -3.79
CA LEU A 30 7.51 1.79 -2.48
C LEU A 30 6.80 0.92 -1.44
N PHE A 31 5.66 0.33 -1.78
CA PHE A 31 4.94 -0.60 -0.92
C PHE A 31 5.82 -1.77 -0.49
N ASP A 32 6.45 -2.45 -1.46
CA ASP A 32 7.32 -3.61 -1.20
C ASP A 32 8.54 -3.22 -0.33
N LEU A 33 9.16 -2.08 -0.62
CA LEU A 33 10.27 -1.55 0.17
C LEU A 33 9.84 -1.21 1.60
N SER A 34 8.67 -0.58 1.75
CA SER A 34 8.15 -0.21 3.05
C SER A 34 7.83 -1.44 3.89
N VAL A 35 7.12 -2.43 3.35
CA VAL A 35 6.83 -3.71 4.04
C VAL A 35 8.12 -4.40 4.46
N GLY A 36 9.11 -4.47 3.57
CA GLY A 36 10.39 -5.13 3.84
C GLY A 36 11.27 -4.40 4.87
N ALA A 37 11.05 -3.09 5.06
CA ALA A 37 11.78 -2.26 6.02
C ALA A 37 11.14 -2.24 7.42
N LEU A 38 9.95 -2.82 7.61
CA LEU A 38 9.30 -2.88 8.92
C LEU A 38 10.00 -3.89 9.84
N GLU A 39 10.43 -3.42 11.00
CA GLU A 39 11.10 -4.23 12.01
C GLU A 39 10.15 -4.53 13.18
N ASN A 40 10.25 -5.71 13.79
CA ASN A 40 9.48 -6.09 15.00
C ASN A 40 7.93 -6.04 14.85
N ILE A 41 7.40 -6.07 13.62
CA ILE A 41 5.96 -6.23 13.35
C ILE A 41 5.68 -7.70 12.99
N PRO A 42 4.61 -8.33 13.52
CA PRO A 42 4.27 -9.70 13.20
C PRO A 42 4.15 -9.95 11.69
N HIS A 43 4.69 -11.09 11.25
CA HIS A 43 4.71 -11.48 9.84
C HIS A 43 3.31 -11.57 9.20
N SER A 44 2.30 -11.94 9.98
CA SER A 44 0.91 -11.98 9.53
C SER A 44 0.34 -10.59 9.19
N GLU A 45 0.84 -9.54 9.86
CA GLU A 45 0.42 -8.16 9.65
C GLU A 45 1.17 -7.51 8.49
N THR A 46 2.42 -7.90 8.24
CA THR A 46 3.25 -7.37 7.15
C THR A 46 3.17 -8.22 5.90
N ASN A 47 3.71 -9.44 5.90
CA ASN A 47 3.80 -10.27 4.71
C ASN A 47 2.43 -10.73 4.23
N GLU A 48 1.64 -11.39 5.08
CA GLU A 48 0.35 -11.94 4.58
C GLU A 48 -0.62 -10.84 4.17
N LYS A 49 -0.84 -9.85 5.03
CA LYS A 49 -1.79 -8.77 4.75
C LYS A 49 -1.23 -7.74 3.76
N GLY A 50 0.02 -7.31 3.91
CA GLY A 50 0.65 -6.35 3.02
C GLY A 50 0.80 -6.86 1.59
N TYR A 51 1.26 -8.10 1.37
CA TYR A 51 1.32 -8.66 0.00
C TYR A 51 -0.05 -8.80 -0.64
N ARG A 52 -1.09 -9.15 0.13
CA ARG A 52 -2.47 -9.20 -0.38
C ARG A 52 -2.95 -7.83 -0.83
N LEU A 53 -2.68 -6.77 -0.06
CA LEU A 53 -3.04 -5.40 -0.41
C LEU A 53 -2.27 -4.92 -1.65
N ARG A 54 -0.96 -5.17 -1.70
CA ARG A 54 -0.10 -4.85 -2.86
C ARG A 54 -0.57 -5.56 -4.13
N PHE A 55 -0.92 -6.84 -4.04
CA PHE A 55 -1.49 -7.59 -5.17
C PHE A 55 -2.84 -7.02 -5.60
N ASN A 56 -3.72 -6.67 -4.65
CA ASN A 56 -5.01 -6.07 -4.98
C ASN A 56 -4.85 -4.73 -5.70
N LEU A 57 -3.93 -3.86 -5.25
CA LEU A 57 -3.62 -2.60 -5.93
C LEU A 57 -3.18 -2.81 -7.38
N GLU A 58 -2.22 -3.72 -7.60
CA GLU A 58 -1.74 -4.06 -8.94
C GLU A 58 -2.87 -4.58 -9.83
N HIS A 59 -3.69 -5.50 -9.31
CA HIS A 59 -4.79 -6.09 -10.06
C HIS A 59 -5.88 -5.07 -10.39
N GLN A 60 -6.30 -4.24 -9.44
CA GLN A 60 -7.32 -3.21 -9.67
C GLN A 60 -6.83 -2.14 -10.66
N HIS A 61 -5.55 -1.79 -10.62
CA HIS A 61 -4.95 -0.89 -11.60
C HIS A 61 -4.91 -1.52 -12.99
N TYR A 62 -4.55 -2.79 -13.10
CA TYR A 62 -4.61 -3.51 -14.39
C TYR A 62 -6.04 -3.51 -14.97
N LEU A 63 -7.06 -3.78 -14.15
CA LEU A 63 -8.45 -3.71 -14.61
C LEU A 63 -8.80 -2.30 -15.13
N MET A 64 -8.35 -1.26 -14.44
CA MET A 64 -8.56 0.12 -14.86
C MET A 64 -7.86 0.43 -16.20
N SER A 65 -6.61 0.00 -16.38
CA SER A 65 -5.85 0.26 -17.61
C SER A 65 -6.44 -0.45 -18.84
N GLU A 66 -7.06 -1.61 -18.62
CA GLU A 66 -7.74 -2.38 -19.67
C GLU A 66 -9.20 -1.90 -19.90
N GLY A 67 -9.68 -0.90 -19.16
CA GLY A 67 -11.03 -0.35 -19.30
C GLY A 67 -12.14 -1.21 -18.68
N PHE A 68 -11.79 -2.15 -17.80
CA PHE A 68 -12.77 -2.91 -17.01
C PHE A 68 -13.26 -2.11 -15.79
N GLU A 69 -14.38 -2.57 -15.22
CA GLU A 69 -14.82 -2.09 -13.91
C GLU A 69 -13.74 -2.37 -12.85
N THR A 70 -13.39 -1.34 -12.09
CA THR A 70 -12.30 -1.39 -11.09
C THR A 70 -12.79 -0.87 -9.75
N LYS A 71 -12.20 -1.40 -8.68
CA LYS A 71 -12.35 -0.95 -7.29
C LYS A 71 -11.04 -0.38 -6.75
N LEU A 72 -10.22 0.21 -7.61
CA LEU A 72 -8.89 0.75 -7.24
C LEU A 72 -8.97 1.74 -6.06
N ASP A 73 -9.97 2.62 -6.02
CA ASP A 73 -10.15 3.54 -4.88
C ASP A 73 -10.35 2.79 -3.56
N GLY A 74 -11.14 1.72 -3.57
CA GLY A 74 -11.35 0.87 -2.41
C GLY A 74 -10.08 0.11 -2.00
N ALA A 75 -9.27 -0.32 -2.96
CA ALA A 75 -7.97 -0.96 -2.68
C ALA A 75 -6.96 0.02 -2.07
N ILE A 76 -6.95 1.28 -2.52
CA ILE A 76 -6.15 2.36 -1.93
C ILE A 76 -6.63 2.65 -0.51
N GLU A 77 -7.94 2.80 -0.30
CA GLU A 77 -8.53 3.07 1.01
C GLU A 77 -8.21 1.94 2.01
N GLU A 78 -8.35 0.68 1.60
CA GLU A 78 -8.01 -0.49 2.44
C GLU A 78 -6.52 -0.46 2.84
N SER A 79 -5.65 -0.11 1.90
CA SER A 79 -4.21 0.03 2.15
C SER A 79 -3.90 1.16 3.12
N VAL A 80 -4.56 2.32 2.97
CA VAL A 80 -4.43 3.47 3.88
C VAL A 80 -4.86 3.10 5.30
N ILE A 81 -6.00 2.41 5.45
CA ILE A 81 -6.52 1.95 6.75
C ILE A 81 -5.53 0.99 7.41
N TRP A 82 -4.97 0.05 6.64
CA TRP A 82 -3.97 -0.89 7.15
C TRP A 82 -2.70 -0.17 7.63
N VAL A 83 -2.16 0.78 6.86
CA VAL A 83 -0.99 1.56 7.26
C VAL A 83 -1.25 2.35 8.54
N LYS A 84 -2.38 3.06 8.64
CA LYS A 84 -2.77 3.77 9.87
C LYS A 84 -2.88 2.84 11.06
N SER A 85 -3.50 1.67 10.88
CA SER A 85 -3.62 0.65 11.92
C SER A 85 -2.25 0.09 12.38
N LEU A 86 -1.26 0.01 11.49
CA LEU A 86 0.10 -0.35 11.90
C LEU A 86 0.76 0.77 12.70
N MET A 87 0.60 2.02 12.30
CA MET A 87 1.15 3.17 13.02
C MET A 87 0.56 3.32 14.44
N GLU A 88 -0.71 2.97 14.63
CA GLU A 88 -1.35 3.00 15.95
C GLU A 88 -0.89 1.86 16.86
N ARG A 89 -0.67 0.66 16.30
CA ARG A 89 -0.31 -0.54 17.06
C ARG A 89 1.20 -0.66 17.30
N TYR A 90 2.00 -0.08 16.42
CA TYR A 90 3.46 -0.18 16.40
C TYR A 90 4.09 1.22 16.17
N PRO A 91 3.98 2.14 17.15
CA PRO A 91 4.51 3.49 17.04
C PRO A 91 6.05 3.55 16.91
#